data_AF-A0A2V9WF20-F1
#
_entry.id   AF-A0A2V9WF20-F1
#
_cell.length_a   1.000
_cell.length_b   1.000
_cell.length_c   1.000
_cell.angle_alpha   90.00
_cell.angle_beta   90.00
_cell.angle_gamma   90.00
#
_symmetry.space_group_name_H-M   'P 1'
#
loop_
_entity.id
_entity.type
_entity.pdbx_description
1 polymer ?
#
loop_
_entity_poly.entity_id
_entity_poly.type
_entity_poly.pdbx_seq_one_letter_code
_entity_poly.pdbx_strand_id
1 'polypeptide(L)'
;MKRLGFLRVPSVVVWGVLGIIFWAAPAIAGLPNTMTNADYSGTPPFIASVATPNVLIMLDNSGSMGYRAVCDNTTNGFFTVTSITMGGSGNKTATVTYGFPHLLLAGSSITVSGVTGASNAPYNGTFTIASVPTPTTFTYTMSSAPSGSPAPGNPQVVDSLGNPAPGVYGQCPTATALYPAGTPKGAPFLETVTFAGIFDSLSCYTYDTTNTRFDVSSTKATISAPCGAATEWDGNYLNWGTFRRQDALKKALIGGQCAVARAADGSCPASGSPAKITMKGTDGSLSACCDNESTNDTPICTAACGSGTAYRRVPDALQTLVTTQQPGATGVVLHLMATTGMTSGGFCVGGNKGPGPTTSDAACNIAPSAGVVSSPTTPANGEFIIHVSVATEPTGVVQDLGDKARFGLIEFRVFGAGNGGKVLVPIGSTQGTPYDSTTLTTYTSNKSAMIGAIALTSAATSTPLSETLYTGLKYIAQLPQPFGIASYLYPCAFSGCGPAFQASQTAGGLGTTESNLLAAGDTCPTGLGYVSGACARDPYFFGTNPAWVSSPNPKQVPCCKTFIMFLTDGEP
;
A
#
# COMPACT_ATOMS: atom_id res chain seq x y z
N MET A 1 78.71 12.02 -17.01
CA MET A 1 78.88 13.41 -17.50
C MET A 1 78.24 13.54 -18.89
N LYS A 2 77.33 14.51 -19.06
CA LYS A 2 76.82 15.15 -20.31
C LYS A 2 76.64 14.37 -21.64
N ARG A 3 75.36 14.41 -22.10
CA ARG A 3 74.81 14.89 -23.41
C ARG A 3 74.48 13.92 -24.57
N LEU A 4 73.45 14.39 -25.31
CA LEU A 4 72.96 14.11 -26.70
C LEU A 4 72.00 12.90 -26.85
N GLY A 5 70.92 12.93 -27.63
CA GLY A 5 70.38 13.91 -28.58
C GLY A 5 69.02 13.43 -29.16
N PHE A 6 68.31 14.33 -29.85
CA PHE A 6 67.03 14.11 -30.54
C PHE A 6 67.13 13.15 -31.74
N LEU A 7 66.10 12.32 -31.98
CA LEU A 7 65.71 11.89 -33.33
C LEU A 7 64.18 11.65 -33.41
N ARG A 8 63.57 12.04 -34.54
CA ARG A 8 62.12 12.07 -34.82
C ARG A 8 61.80 11.16 -36.03
N VAL A 9 60.58 10.59 -36.02
CA VAL A 9 59.71 10.01 -37.11
C VAL A 9 60.06 8.61 -37.71
N PRO A 10 59.14 7.81 -38.32
CA PRO A 10 57.65 7.69 -38.27
C PRO A 10 57.08 6.27 -38.03
N SER A 11 55.79 6.26 -37.62
CA SER A 11 54.70 5.30 -37.87
C SER A 11 54.95 4.01 -38.69
N VAL A 12 54.92 2.85 -38.02
CA VAL A 12 54.25 1.61 -38.47
C VAL A 12 53.84 0.83 -37.21
N VAL A 13 52.69 0.16 -37.26
CA VAL A 13 52.13 -0.76 -36.24
C VAL A 13 51.28 -0.11 -35.14
N VAL A 14 50.29 0.69 -35.59
CA VAL A 14 48.91 0.48 -35.13
C VAL A 14 48.54 -0.97 -35.50
N TRP A 15 47.89 -1.71 -34.58
CA TRP A 15 47.41 -3.12 -34.67
C TRP A 15 48.13 -4.18 -33.82
N GLY A 16 48.39 -3.90 -32.53
CA GLY A 16 48.94 -4.93 -31.62
C GLY A 16 48.40 -4.98 -30.18
N VAL A 17 47.43 -4.14 -29.78
CA VAL A 17 46.98 -4.11 -28.36
C VAL A 17 45.45 -3.94 -28.20
N LEU A 18 44.65 -4.44 -29.15
CA LEU A 18 43.18 -4.48 -29.02
C LEU A 18 42.57 -5.87 -29.28
N GLY A 19 43.27 -6.93 -28.86
CA GLY A 19 42.72 -8.28 -28.92
C GLY A 19 43.41 -9.22 -27.94
N ILE A 20 42.60 -10.00 -27.23
CA ILE A 20 42.94 -11.09 -26.30
C ILE A 20 43.12 -10.64 -24.84
N ILE A 21 42.01 -10.32 -24.19
CA ILE A 21 41.79 -10.70 -22.78
C ILE A 21 40.43 -11.39 -22.72
N PHE A 22 40.43 -12.69 -23.05
CA PHE A 22 39.40 -13.62 -22.62
C PHE A 22 40.08 -14.74 -21.84
N TRP A 23 39.61 -14.87 -20.59
CA TRP A 23 39.43 -16.14 -19.87
C TRP A 23 40.66 -16.86 -19.30
N ALA A 24 41.08 -16.42 -18.11
CA ALA A 24 41.39 -17.32 -17.01
C ALA A 24 40.87 -16.66 -15.73
N ALA A 25 39.66 -17.04 -15.31
CA ALA A 25 39.13 -16.65 -14.02
C ALA A 25 40.02 -17.25 -12.91
N PRO A 26 40.42 -16.48 -11.89
CA PRO A 26 40.90 -17.06 -10.65
C PRO A 26 39.77 -17.93 -10.09
N ALA A 27 40.08 -19.14 -9.66
CA ALA A 27 39.16 -19.97 -8.88
C ALA A 27 38.86 -19.26 -7.55
N ILE A 28 37.85 -18.39 -7.57
CA ILE A 28 37.20 -17.86 -6.37
C ILE A 28 36.29 -18.97 -5.87
N ALA A 29 36.45 -19.32 -4.60
CA ALA A 29 35.65 -20.32 -3.91
C ALA A 29 34.14 -20.04 -4.03
N GLY A 30 33.38 -21.08 -4.38
CA GLY A 30 31.93 -21.15 -4.15
C GLY A 30 31.03 -20.61 -5.26
N LEU A 31 30.85 -21.38 -6.34
CA LEU A 31 29.59 -21.37 -7.09
C LEU A 31 28.46 -21.84 -6.16
N PRO A 32 27.23 -21.30 -6.27
CA PRO A 32 26.12 -21.67 -5.41
C PRO A 32 25.84 -23.16 -5.56
N ASN A 33 25.87 -23.87 -4.44
CA ASN A 33 25.50 -25.28 -4.35
C ASN A 33 24.14 -25.46 -5.04
N THR A 34 24.00 -26.55 -5.80
CA THR A 34 22.70 -27.01 -6.31
C THR A 34 21.75 -27.16 -5.14
N MET A 35 20.83 -26.21 -5.02
CA MET A 35 19.85 -26.18 -3.94
C MET A 35 18.76 -27.19 -4.23
N THR A 36 18.41 -27.99 -3.24
CA THR A 36 17.32 -28.96 -3.32
C THR A 36 16.15 -28.50 -2.45
N ASN A 37 14.94 -29.00 -2.69
CA ASN A 37 13.78 -28.67 -1.84
C ASN A 37 14.01 -29.00 -0.35
N ALA A 38 14.98 -29.86 -0.02
CA ALA A 38 15.36 -30.17 1.36
C ALA A 38 16.00 -28.98 2.09
N ASP A 39 16.65 -28.05 1.38
CA ASP A 39 17.27 -26.85 1.96
C ASP A 39 16.22 -25.81 2.41
N TYR A 40 14.97 -25.97 1.97
CA TYR A 40 13.82 -25.14 2.32
C TYR A 40 12.89 -25.80 3.35
N SER A 41 13.20 -27.02 3.80
CA SER A 41 12.42 -27.75 4.80
C SER A 41 13.23 -27.93 6.09
N GLY A 42 13.02 -27.04 7.06
CA GLY A 42 13.38 -27.28 8.45
C GLY A 42 12.15 -27.74 9.21
N THR A 43 12.12 -29.00 9.65
CA THR A 43 11.08 -29.45 10.58
C THR A 43 11.58 -29.24 12.01
N PRO A 44 10.87 -28.46 12.85
CA PRO A 44 11.21 -28.37 14.26
C PRO A 44 11.17 -29.78 14.88
N PRO A 45 12.02 -30.08 15.88
CA PRO A 45 12.16 -31.43 16.46
C PRO A 45 10.91 -31.98 17.20
N PHE A 46 9.74 -31.36 17.03
CA PHE A 46 8.48 -31.70 17.69
C PHE A 46 7.26 -31.73 16.74
N ILE A 47 7.42 -31.89 15.42
CA ILE A 47 6.28 -32.32 14.58
C ILE A 47 6.00 -33.82 14.83
N ALA A 48 5.51 -34.13 16.03
CA ALA A 48 4.74 -35.31 16.32
C ALA A 48 3.45 -34.84 16.99
N SER A 49 2.32 -35.12 16.33
CA SER A 49 0.94 -34.67 16.61
C SER A 49 0.58 -33.24 16.16
N VAL A 50 -0.02 -33.17 14.97
CA VAL A 50 -0.91 -32.13 14.42
C VAL A 50 -0.78 -30.74 15.07
N ALA A 51 0.19 -29.95 14.62
CA ALA A 51 0.15 -28.50 14.84
C ALA A 51 -1.04 -27.92 14.05
N THR A 52 -1.93 -27.20 14.72
CA THR A 52 -3.01 -26.44 14.07
C THR A 52 -2.41 -25.43 13.07
N PRO A 53 -2.96 -25.30 11.86
CA PRO A 53 -2.33 -24.47 10.83
C PRO A 53 -2.30 -23.00 11.27
N ASN A 54 -1.12 -22.38 11.10
CA ASN A 54 -0.97 -20.94 11.13
C ASN A 54 -1.75 -20.33 9.95
N VAL A 55 -2.49 -19.26 10.20
CA VAL A 55 -3.17 -18.51 9.13
C VAL A 55 -2.23 -17.39 8.70
N LEU A 56 -1.71 -17.48 7.47
CA LEU A 56 -0.98 -16.40 6.83
C LEU A 56 -1.97 -15.49 6.10
N ILE A 57 -1.94 -14.19 6.42
CA ILE A 57 -2.68 -13.15 5.74
C ILE A 57 -1.66 -12.24 5.07
N MET A 58 -1.79 -12.05 3.77
CA MET A 58 -0.92 -11.16 3.00
C MET A 58 -1.77 -9.98 2.53
N LEU A 59 -1.33 -8.77 2.84
CA LEU A 59 -2.03 -7.54 2.51
C LEU A 59 -1.07 -6.61 1.79
N ASP A 60 -1.60 -5.95 0.76
CA ASP A 60 -0.87 -4.94 0.01
C ASP A 60 -0.54 -3.72 0.90
N ASN A 61 0.70 -3.25 0.83
CA ASN A 61 1.20 -2.02 1.43
C ASN A 61 2.16 -1.28 0.47
N SER A 62 2.02 -1.54 -0.83
CA SER A 62 2.75 -0.86 -1.90
C SER A 62 2.42 0.63 -1.96
N GLY A 63 3.22 1.39 -2.71
CA GLY A 63 2.99 2.82 -2.94
C GLY A 63 1.60 3.12 -3.49
N SER A 64 0.99 2.15 -4.17
CA SER A 64 -0.37 2.27 -4.69
C SER A 64 -1.44 2.39 -3.59
N MET A 65 -1.13 1.96 -2.36
CA MET A 65 -2.01 2.10 -1.21
C MET A 65 -2.09 3.55 -0.69
N GLY A 66 -1.15 4.41 -1.09
CA GLY A 66 -1.20 5.84 -0.80
C GLY A 66 -2.26 6.60 -1.62
N TYR A 67 -2.75 6.00 -2.71
CA TYR A 67 -3.79 6.59 -3.55
C TYR A 67 -5.17 6.57 -2.88
N ARG A 68 -6.08 7.37 -3.40
CA ARG A 68 -7.48 7.38 -3.01
C ARG A 68 -8.09 6.00 -3.13
N ALA A 69 -8.89 5.65 -2.12
CA ALA A 69 -9.76 4.50 -2.16
C ALA A 69 -10.94 4.74 -3.11
N VAL A 70 -11.36 6.01 -3.24
CA VAL A 70 -12.47 6.45 -4.09
C VAL A 70 -11.89 7.19 -5.29
N CYS A 71 -12.04 6.62 -6.48
CA CYS A 71 -11.38 7.13 -7.68
C CYS A 71 -12.37 7.65 -8.69
N ASP A 72 -12.09 8.86 -9.16
CA ASP A 72 -12.93 9.63 -10.06
C ASP A 72 -12.37 9.74 -11.49
N ASN A 73 -11.24 9.11 -11.79
CA ASN A 73 -10.75 9.01 -13.17
C ASN A 73 -9.91 7.77 -13.46
N THR A 74 -9.89 6.78 -12.58
CA THR A 74 -9.30 5.51 -12.96
C THR A 74 -10.39 4.69 -13.58
N THR A 75 -10.19 4.47 -14.86
CA THR A 75 -10.71 3.35 -15.59
C THR A 75 -10.32 2.04 -14.89
N ASN A 76 -10.86 1.74 -13.69
CA ASN A 76 -10.99 0.42 -13.03
C ASN A 76 -11.78 -0.58 -13.88
N GLY A 77 -11.29 -0.81 -15.07
CA GLY A 77 -11.39 -2.13 -15.62
C GLY A 77 -9.94 -2.60 -15.52
N PHE A 78 -9.66 -3.73 -14.90
CA PHE A 78 -9.91 -4.97 -15.63
C PHE A 78 -10.87 -4.76 -16.79
N PHE A 79 -10.42 -4.06 -17.84
CA PHE A 79 -11.20 -3.99 -19.06
C PHE A 79 -11.02 -5.35 -19.65
N THR A 80 -11.94 -6.22 -19.28
CA THR A 80 -12.06 -7.52 -19.89
C THR A 80 -12.14 -7.26 -21.38
N VAL A 81 -11.20 -7.87 -22.08
CA VAL A 81 -11.32 -8.03 -23.53
C VAL A 81 -12.69 -8.64 -23.75
N THR A 82 -13.62 -7.87 -24.33
CA THR A 82 -14.99 -8.32 -24.54
C THR A 82 -15.02 -9.37 -25.63
N SER A 83 -14.12 -9.25 -26.61
CA SER A 83 -13.84 -10.29 -27.58
C SER A 83 -12.50 -10.05 -28.27
N ILE A 84 -11.89 -11.13 -28.74
CA ILE A 84 -10.89 -11.09 -29.82
C ILE A 84 -11.50 -11.83 -31.01
N THR A 85 -11.64 -11.15 -32.14
CA THR A 85 -12.23 -11.72 -33.36
C THR A 85 -11.25 -11.71 -34.51
N MET A 86 -11.37 -12.67 -35.43
CA MET A 86 -10.58 -12.68 -36.67
C MET A 86 -11.26 -11.83 -37.76
N GLY A 87 -10.47 -11.23 -38.65
CA GLY A 87 -10.96 -10.45 -39.80
C GLY A 87 -11.60 -11.25 -40.94
N GLY A 88 -12.11 -12.46 -40.67
CA GLY A 88 -12.69 -13.39 -41.66
C GLY A 88 -11.84 -14.65 -41.91
N SER A 89 -12.43 -15.65 -42.57
CA SER A 89 -11.77 -16.94 -42.87
C SER A 89 -10.47 -16.72 -43.65
N GLY A 90 -9.36 -17.33 -43.20
CA GLY A 90 -8.02 -17.16 -43.79
C GLY A 90 -7.33 -15.83 -43.47
N ASN A 91 -8.00 -14.89 -42.79
CA ASN A 91 -7.41 -13.61 -42.39
C ASN A 91 -6.56 -13.74 -41.12
N LYS A 92 -5.39 -13.10 -41.12
CA LYS A 92 -4.45 -13.08 -39.99
C LYS A 92 -4.65 -11.89 -39.06
N THR A 93 -5.56 -10.97 -39.36
CA THR A 93 -5.84 -9.82 -38.48
C THR A 93 -6.75 -10.25 -37.33
N ALA A 94 -6.28 -10.04 -36.11
CA ALA A 94 -7.08 -10.13 -34.89
C ALA A 94 -7.53 -8.72 -34.50
N THR A 95 -8.81 -8.57 -34.14
CA THR A 95 -9.38 -7.35 -33.59
C THR A 95 -9.72 -7.60 -32.14
N VAL A 96 -9.05 -6.88 -31.24
CA VAL A 96 -9.34 -6.88 -29.81
C VAL A 96 -10.34 -5.78 -29.54
N THR A 97 -11.44 -6.13 -28.87
CA THR A 97 -12.47 -5.19 -28.45
C THR A 97 -12.46 -5.08 -26.94
N TYR A 98 -12.49 -3.86 -26.45
CA TYR A 98 -12.73 -3.54 -25.06
C TYR A 98 -14.13 -2.95 -24.89
N GLY A 99 -14.67 -3.04 -23.68
CA GLY A 99 -15.93 -2.34 -23.33
C GLY A 99 -15.79 -0.81 -23.28
N PHE A 100 -14.56 -0.28 -23.27
CA PHE A 100 -14.23 1.13 -23.04
C PHE A 100 -12.92 1.53 -23.75
N PRO A 101 -12.62 2.84 -23.89
CA PRO A 101 -11.39 3.28 -24.54
C PRO A 101 -10.11 2.75 -23.90
N HIS A 102 -9.18 2.22 -24.71
CA HIS A 102 -7.99 1.50 -24.23
C HIS A 102 -6.70 2.34 -24.22
N LEU A 103 -6.67 3.50 -24.85
CA LEU A 103 -5.52 4.44 -24.94
C LEU A 103 -4.21 3.89 -25.55
N LEU A 104 -4.16 2.61 -25.90
CA LEU A 104 -3.06 2.02 -26.69
C LEU A 104 -2.88 2.71 -28.05
N LEU A 105 -1.64 2.77 -28.53
CA LEU A 105 -1.25 3.37 -29.79
C LEU A 105 -0.79 2.30 -30.79
N ALA A 106 -0.95 2.57 -32.09
CA ALA A 106 -0.35 1.75 -33.12
C ALA A 106 1.18 1.75 -32.97
N GLY A 107 1.81 0.58 -33.12
CA GLY A 107 3.25 0.39 -32.91
C GLY A 107 3.64 -0.03 -31.49
N SER A 108 2.74 0.03 -30.49
CA SER A 108 3.03 -0.49 -29.15
C SER A 108 3.10 -2.02 -29.13
N SER A 109 3.95 -2.58 -28.26
CA SER A 109 4.05 -4.02 -28.04
C SER A 109 3.09 -4.47 -26.94
N ILE A 110 2.38 -5.56 -27.18
CA ILE A 110 1.40 -6.18 -26.27
C ILE A 110 1.59 -7.69 -26.23
N THR A 111 1.25 -8.34 -25.13
CA THR A 111 1.20 -9.79 -24.99
C THR A 111 -0.23 -10.23 -24.73
N VAL A 112 -0.73 -11.14 -25.57
CA VAL A 112 -2.04 -11.77 -25.45
C VAL A 112 -1.87 -13.16 -24.84
N SER A 113 -2.66 -13.48 -23.82
CA SER A 113 -2.66 -14.80 -23.16
C SER A 113 -4.09 -15.23 -22.80
N GLY A 114 -4.27 -16.48 -22.37
CA GLY A 114 -5.57 -16.97 -21.86
C GLY A 114 -6.58 -17.44 -22.93
N VAL A 115 -6.23 -17.37 -24.22
CA VAL A 115 -7.01 -18.08 -25.27
C VAL A 115 -6.77 -19.59 -25.16
N THR A 116 -7.83 -20.36 -25.23
CA THR A 116 -7.83 -21.83 -25.02
C THR A 116 -8.19 -22.60 -26.30
N GLY A 117 -8.11 -23.93 -26.25
CA GLY A 117 -8.51 -24.80 -27.35
C GLY A 117 -7.61 -24.71 -28.60
N ALA A 118 -8.12 -25.20 -29.73
CA ALA A 118 -7.37 -25.29 -30.99
C ALA A 118 -6.97 -23.92 -31.57
N SER A 119 -7.66 -22.84 -31.19
CA SER A 119 -7.36 -21.47 -31.60
C SER A 119 -6.33 -20.77 -30.70
N ASN A 120 -5.74 -21.43 -29.70
CA ASN A 120 -4.74 -20.85 -28.79
C ASN A 120 -3.50 -20.32 -29.54
N ALA A 121 -2.84 -21.18 -30.31
CA ALA A 121 -1.52 -20.88 -30.89
C ALA A 121 -1.49 -19.64 -31.82
N PRO A 122 -2.55 -19.34 -32.59
CA PRO A 122 -2.57 -18.11 -33.40
C PRO A 122 -2.85 -16.82 -32.62
N TYR A 123 -3.70 -16.88 -31.58
CA TYR A 123 -4.13 -15.69 -30.85
C TYR A 123 -3.18 -15.28 -29.71
N ASN A 124 -2.58 -16.23 -28.99
CA ASN A 124 -1.68 -15.95 -27.87
C ASN A 124 -0.25 -15.66 -28.34
N GLY A 125 0.45 -14.77 -27.64
CA GLY A 125 1.83 -14.38 -27.94
C GLY A 125 2.05 -12.88 -27.78
N THR A 126 3.28 -12.44 -28.07
CA THR A 126 3.63 -11.02 -28.08
C THR A 126 3.51 -10.46 -29.50
N PHE A 127 2.80 -9.35 -29.64
CA PHE A 127 2.47 -8.73 -30.92
C PHE A 127 2.68 -7.22 -30.87
N THR A 128 2.84 -6.62 -32.04
CA THR A 128 2.78 -5.17 -32.21
C THR A 128 1.38 -4.77 -32.65
N ILE A 129 0.84 -3.71 -32.05
CA ILE A 129 -0.46 -3.15 -32.45
C ILE A 129 -0.34 -2.59 -33.87
N ALA A 130 -1.11 -3.17 -34.80
CA ALA A 130 -1.10 -2.79 -36.21
C ALA A 130 -1.91 -1.52 -36.46
N SER A 131 -3.08 -1.39 -35.84
CA SER A 131 -3.91 -0.19 -35.94
C SER A 131 -4.82 -0.03 -34.72
N VAL A 132 -5.33 1.18 -34.53
CA VAL A 132 -6.33 1.53 -33.51
C VAL A 132 -7.55 2.10 -34.24
N PRO A 133 -8.46 1.26 -34.75
CA PRO A 133 -9.60 1.73 -35.55
C PRO A 133 -10.58 2.64 -34.80
N THR A 134 -10.73 2.41 -33.49
CA THR A 134 -11.59 3.21 -32.60
C THR A 134 -10.91 3.30 -31.23
N PRO A 135 -11.36 4.21 -30.35
CA PRO A 135 -10.82 4.26 -28.99
C PRO A 135 -10.95 2.94 -28.22
N THR A 136 -11.92 2.07 -28.55
CA THR A 136 -12.23 0.81 -27.84
C THR A 136 -11.73 -0.44 -28.57
N THR A 137 -11.11 -0.31 -29.74
CA THR A 137 -10.65 -1.45 -30.54
C THR A 137 -9.26 -1.22 -31.09
N PHE A 138 -8.43 -2.25 -31.02
CA PHE A 138 -7.16 -2.26 -31.74
C PHE A 138 -7.00 -3.58 -32.52
N THR A 139 -6.10 -3.59 -33.49
CA THR A 139 -5.79 -4.79 -34.27
C THR A 139 -4.33 -5.19 -34.13
N TYR A 140 -4.06 -6.48 -34.29
CA TYR A 140 -2.71 -7.04 -34.43
C TYR A 140 -2.70 -8.17 -35.45
N THR A 141 -1.52 -8.51 -35.97
CA THR A 141 -1.35 -9.57 -36.97
C THR A 141 -0.89 -10.87 -36.30
N MET A 142 -1.71 -11.91 -36.41
CA MET A 142 -1.40 -13.27 -35.96
C MET A 142 -0.41 -13.98 -36.90
N SER A 143 0.29 -15.00 -36.40
CA SER A 143 1.23 -15.80 -37.19
C SER A 143 0.54 -16.64 -38.28
N SER A 144 -0.67 -17.12 -37.99
CA SER A 144 -1.53 -17.91 -38.88
C SER A 144 -3.00 -17.56 -38.63
N ALA A 145 -3.90 -17.95 -39.55
CA ALA A 145 -5.33 -17.73 -39.36
C ALA A 145 -5.87 -18.76 -38.33
N PRO A 146 -6.65 -18.33 -37.33
CA PRO A 146 -7.21 -19.22 -36.32
C PRO A 146 -8.34 -20.09 -36.89
N SER A 147 -8.57 -21.25 -36.27
CA SER A 147 -9.62 -22.20 -36.64
C SER A 147 -11.02 -21.83 -36.14
N GLY A 148 -11.16 -20.76 -35.35
CA GLY A 148 -12.44 -20.33 -34.78
C GLY A 148 -12.38 -18.91 -34.23
N SER A 149 -13.53 -18.23 -34.24
CA SER A 149 -13.74 -16.86 -33.76
C SER A 149 -15.15 -16.72 -33.19
N PRO A 150 -15.37 -15.99 -32.07
CA PRO A 150 -14.37 -15.30 -31.26
C PRO A 150 -13.36 -16.24 -30.58
N ALA A 151 -12.22 -15.71 -30.14
CA ALA A 151 -11.22 -16.46 -29.40
C ALA A 151 -11.82 -17.02 -28.10
N PRO A 152 -11.78 -18.35 -27.86
CA PRO A 152 -12.39 -18.96 -26.68
C PRO A 152 -11.50 -18.85 -25.44
N GLY A 153 -12.09 -18.93 -24.25
CA GLY A 153 -11.37 -18.81 -22.97
C GLY A 153 -11.56 -17.43 -22.32
N ASN A 154 -10.59 -17.03 -21.50
CA ASN A 154 -10.60 -15.71 -20.83
C ASN A 154 -9.37 -14.89 -21.27
N PRO A 155 -9.34 -14.41 -22.53
CA PRO A 155 -8.19 -13.72 -23.09
C PRO A 155 -7.82 -12.47 -22.31
N GLN A 156 -6.53 -12.31 -22.01
CA GLN A 156 -5.94 -11.14 -21.36
C GLN A 156 -4.95 -10.47 -22.29
N VAL A 157 -4.77 -9.16 -22.15
CA VAL A 157 -3.78 -8.36 -22.88
C VAL A 157 -2.96 -7.57 -21.88
N VAL A 158 -1.64 -7.76 -21.91
CA VAL A 158 -0.68 -6.99 -21.11
C VAL A 158 0.27 -6.21 -22.03
N ASP A 159 0.85 -5.10 -21.58
CA ASP A 159 1.85 -4.34 -22.32
C ASP A 159 3.27 -4.92 -22.15
N SER A 160 4.27 -4.28 -22.75
CA SER A 160 5.68 -4.69 -22.69
C SER A 160 6.32 -4.60 -21.31
N LEU A 161 5.67 -3.98 -20.33
CA LEU A 161 6.11 -3.87 -18.95
C LEU A 161 5.44 -4.94 -18.06
N GLY A 162 4.58 -5.80 -18.63
CA GLY A 162 3.83 -6.82 -17.88
C GLY A 162 2.52 -6.30 -17.28
N ASN A 163 2.20 -5.01 -17.46
CA ASN A 163 0.98 -4.44 -16.93
C ASN A 163 -0.22 -4.88 -17.79
N PRO A 164 -1.37 -5.28 -17.22
CA PRO A 164 -2.62 -5.36 -18.00
C PRO A 164 -2.88 -4.01 -18.69
N ALA A 165 -3.16 -4.06 -19.99
CA ALA A 165 -3.35 -2.84 -20.78
C ALA A 165 -4.59 -2.05 -20.29
N PRO A 166 -4.52 -0.74 -19.97
CA PRO A 166 -3.36 0.12 -19.75
C PRO A 166 -3.07 0.45 -18.26
N GLY A 167 -1.77 0.61 -17.94
CA GLY A 167 -1.23 1.63 -17.02
C GLY A 167 -1.52 1.44 -15.53
N VAL A 168 -0.82 0.52 -14.87
CA VAL A 168 -1.06 0.12 -13.48
C VAL A 168 -0.13 0.85 -12.50
N TYR A 169 -0.37 2.14 -12.32
CA TYR A 169 -0.15 2.78 -11.02
C TYR A 169 -1.34 3.72 -10.80
N GLY A 170 -2.38 3.18 -10.15
CA GLY A 170 -3.63 3.90 -9.91
C GLY A 170 -4.90 3.05 -10.01
N GLN A 171 -4.85 1.79 -10.47
CA GLN A 171 -6.04 0.92 -10.54
C GLN A 171 -6.71 0.84 -9.15
N CYS A 172 -7.95 1.29 -9.04
CA CYS A 172 -8.70 1.29 -7.80
C CYS A 172 -9.53 0.03 -7.65
N PRO A 173 -9.65 -0.48 -6.42
CA PRO A 173 -10.47 -1.65 -6.16
C PRO A 173 -11.93 -1.33 -6.49
N THR A 174 -12.51 -2.01 -7.48
CA THR A 174 -13.96 -2.14 -7.62
C THR A 174 -14.46 -3.20 -6.63
N ALA A 175 -14.16 -3.01 -5.34
CA ALA A 175 -14.86 -3.77 -4.31
C ALA A 175 -16.27 -3.17 -4.21
N THR A 176 -17.30 -3.95 -4.55
CA THR A 176 -18.71 -3.65 -4.30
C THR A 176 -19.04 -3.41 -2.82
N ALA A 177 -18.10 -3.66 -1.92
CA ALA A 177 -18.17 -3.28 -0.50
C ALA A 177 -17.85 -1.79 -0.25
N LEU A 178 -17.12 -1.13 -1.16
CA LEU A 178 -16.77 0.30 -1.08
C LEU A 178 -17.62 1.18 -2.02
N TYR A 179 -18.31 0.57 -2.99
CA TYR A 179 -19.30 1.19 -3.86
C TYR A 179 -20.58 0.36 -3.92
N PRO A 180 -21.77 0.95 -3.73
CA PRO A 180 -23.01 0.29 -4.13
C PRO A 180 -22.95 -0.12 -5.60
N ALA A 181 -23.44 -1.32 -5.92
CA ALA A 181 -23.55 -1.80 -7.30
C ALA A 181 -24.32 -0.77 -8.15
N GLY A 182 -23.76 -0.37 -9.29
CA GLY A 182 -24.34 0.64 -10.18
C GLY A 182 -23.84 2.08 -9.99
N THR A 183 -22.91 2.33 -9.05
CA THR A 183 -22.27 3.65 -8.95
C THR A 183 -21.43 3.94 -10.20
N PRO A 184 -21.62 5.07 -10.91
CA PRO A 184 -20.86 5.36 -12.11
C PRO A 184 -19.38 5.55 -11.76
N LYS A 185 -18.55 4.76 -12.43
CA LYS A 185 -17.11 4.75 -12.29
C LYS A 185 -16.52 6.05 -12.84
N GLY A 186 -15.71 6.74 -12.04
CA GLY A 186 -15.19 8.04 -12.45
C GLY A 186 -16.18 9.21 -12.30
N ALA A 187 -17.28 9.03 -11.56
CA ALA A 187 -18.28 10.09 -11.43
C ALA A 187 -17.73 11.30 -10.62
N PRO A 188 -18.19 12.53 -10.93
CA PRO A 188 -18.10 13.63 -9.97
C PRO A 188 -18.74 13.21 -8.64
N PHE A 189 -18.55 14.00 -7.57
CA PHE A 189 -19.24 13.73 -6.31
C PHE A 189 -20.75 13.54 -6.55
N LEU A 190 -21.28 12.39 -6.09
CA LEU A 190 -22.69 12.06 -6.16
C LEU A 190 -23.25 12.00 -4.75
N GLU A 191 -24.09 12.96 -4.39
CA GLU A 191 -24.64 13.03 -3.04
C GLU A 191 -25.59 11.88 -2.68
N THR A 192 -26.01 11.04 -3.64
CA THR A 192 -26.82 9.85 -3.36
C THR A 192 -25.99 8.63 -2.95
N VAL A 193 -24.67 8.71 -3.07
CA VAL A 193 -23.76 7.59 -2.79
C VAL A 193 -23.13 7.79 -1.42
N THR A 194 -23.20 6.78 -0.56
CA THR A 194 -22.44 6.77 0.70
C THR A 194 -21.02 6.30 0.44
N PHE A 195 -20.04 7.16 0.72
CA PHE A 195 -18.62 6.85 0.60
C PHE A 195 -18.06 6.36 1.92
N ALA A 196 -17.31 5.25 1.88
CA ALA A 196 -16.51 4.83 3.02
C ALA A 196 -15.41 5.86 3.29
N GLY A 197 -15.17 6.14 4.57
CA GLY A 197 -14.01 6.89 4.99
C GLY A 197 -13.94 7.05 6.49
N ILE A 198 -13.10 7.97 6.98
CA ILE A 198 -12.93 8.20 8.42
C ILE A 198 -14.00 9.14 9.00
N PHE A 199 -14.66 9.92 8.16
CA PHE A 199 -15.75 10.80 8.56
C PHE A 199 -17.08 10.03 8.61
N ASP A 200 -18.00 10.47 9.45
CA ASP A 200 -19.39 10.02 9.41
C ASP A 200 -20.11 10.70 8.25
N SER A 201 -20.60 9.91 7.29
CA SER A 201 -21.25 10.40 6.06
C SER A 201 -22.53 11.19 6.30
N LEU A 202 -23.19 11.06 7.47
CA LEU A 202 -24.36 11.86 7.84
C LEU A 202 -23.99 13.13 8.62
N SER A 203 -22.76 13.24 9.11
CA SER A 203 -22.32 14.39 9.88
C SER A 203 -21.80 15.53 9.00
N CYS A 204 -22.01 16.75 9.48
CA CYS A 204 -21.43 17.98 8.95
C CYS A 204 -20.37 18.49 9.92
N TYR A 205 -19.29 19.05 9.39
CA TYR A 205 -18.08 19.35 10.16
C TYR A 205 -17.66 20.80 10.02
N THR A 206 -17.20 21.39 11.11
CA THR A 206 -16.43 22.65 11.07
C THR A 206 -14.96 22.33 11.34
N TYR A 207 -14.06 23.04 10.69
CA TYR A 207 -12.62 22.86 10.92
C TYR A 207 -12.14 23.76 12.07
N ASP A 208 -11.70 23.13 13.16
CA ASP A 208 -11.07 23.79 14.29
C ASP A 208 -9.58 23.98 13.99
N THR A 209 -9.19 25.25 13.77
CA THR A 209 -7.80 25.63 13.47
C THR A 209 -6.89 25.60 14.68
N THR A 210 -7.45 25.64 15.89
CA THR A 210 -6.68 25.61 17.15
C THR A 210 -6.23 24.18 17.43
N ASN A 211 -7.14 23.22 17.23
CA ASN A 211 -6.86 21.80 17.45
C ASN A 211 -6.56 21.01 16.16
N THR A 212 -6.49 21.71 15.02
CA THR A 212 -6.18 21.19 13.68
C THR A 212 -6.96 19.93 13.31
N ARG A 213 -8.29 20.01 13.44
CA ARG A 213 -9.21 18.89 13.18
C ARG A 213 -10.60 19.33 12.75
N PHE A 214 -11.32 18.43 12.10
CA PHE A 214 -12.74 18.52 11.85
C PHE A 214 -13.52 18.06 13.08
N ASP A 215 -14.36 18.96 13.60
CA ASP A 215 -15.29 18.70 14.69
C ASP A 215 -16.72 18.61 14.15
N VAL A 216 -17.48 17.63 14.63
CA VAL A 216 -18.90 17.48 14.26
C VAL A 216 -19.66 18.73 14.72
N SER A 217 -20.37 19.34 13.78
CA SER A 217 -21.17 20.56 14.00
C SER A 217 -22.66 20.26 13.96
N SER A 218 -23.11 19.49 12.97
CA SER A 218 -24.52 19.10 12.83
C SER A 218 -24.66 17.75 12.12
N THR A 219 -25.88 17.26 11.98
CA THR A 219 -26.20 16.00 11.29
C THR A 219 -27.24 16.27 10.20
N LYS A 220 -26.98 15.74 9.01
CA LYS A 220 -27.87 15.79 7.85
C LYS A 220 -29.04 14.81 8.01
N ALA A 221 -30.19 15.15 7.44
CA ALA A 221 -31.36 14.27 7.47
C ALA A 221 -31.20 13.02 6.59
N THR A 222 -30.48 13.13 5.46
CA THR A 222 -30.19 12.04 4.52
C THR A 222 -28.81 12.23 3.91
N ILE A 223 -28.25 11.19 3.28
CA ILE A 223 -26.93 11.25 2.62
C ILE A 223 -26.91 12.34 1.53
N SER A 224 -28.01 12.48 0.77
CA SER A 224 -28.16 13.45 -0.31
C SER A 224 -28.47 14.88 0.14
N ALA A 225 -28.85 15.08 1.39
CA ALA A 225 -29.10 16.43 1.90
C ALA A 225 -27.79 17.25 1.95
N PRO A 226 -27.82 18.56 1.68
CA PRO A 226 -26.72 19.46 2.02
C PRO A 226 -26.58 19.64 3.53
N CYS A 227 -25.42 20.16 3.97
CA CYS A 227 -25.26 20.69 5.32
C CYS A 227 -26.16 21.92 5.57
N GLY A 228 -26.34 22.27 6.85
CA GLY A 228 -27.25 23.35 7.25
C GLY A 228 -26.61 24.73 7.11
N ALA A 229 -25.34 24.85 7.46
CA ALA A 229 -24.61 26.10 7.53
C ALA A 229 -23.54 26.24 6.44
N ALA A 230 -23.32 27.49 6.01
CA ALA A 230 -22.33 27.87 4.98
C ALA A 230 -20.87 27.64 5.42
N THR A 231 -20.62 27.37 6.69
CA THR A 231 -19.29 27.12 7.28
C THR A 231 -18.95 25.64 7.39
N GLU A 232 -19.87 24.76 7.04
CA GLU A 232 -19.74 23.33 7.25
C GLU A 232 -19.18 22.60 6.02
N TRP A 233 -18.48 21.51 6.30
CA TRP A 233 -18.08 20.48 5.37
C TRP A 233 -19.01 19.27 5.48
N ASP A 234 -19.38 18.68 4.36
CA ASP A 234 -20.10 17.41 4.34
C ASP A 234 -19.13 16.24 4.56
N GLY A 235 -19.36 15.43 5.60
CA GLY A 235 -18.53 14.26 5.90
C GLY A 235 -18.47 13.24 4.77
N ASN A 236 -19.56 13.06 4.02
CA ASN A 236 -19.59 12.16 2.88
C ASN A 236 -18.74 12.69 1.70
N TYR A 237 -18.72 14.02 1.52
CA TYR A 237 -17.85 14.68 0.54
C TYR A 237 -16.38 14.54 0.92
N LEU A 238 -16.04 14.73 2.20
CA LEU A 238 -14.70 14.50 2.72
C LEU A 238 -14.26 13.05 2.53
N ASN A 239 -15.12 12.06 2.81
CA ASN A 239 -14.82 10.65 2.54
C ASN A 239 -14.51 10.38 1.05
N TRP A 240 -15.33 10.91 0.13
CA TRP A 240 -15.11 10.76 -1.32
C TRP A 240 -13.76 11.34 -1.77
N GLY A 241 -13.41 12.52 -1.27
CA GLY A 241 -12.23 13.25 -1.75
C GLY A 241 -10.93 12.91 -1.04
N THR A 242 -10.98 12.38 0.19
CA THR A 242 -9.78 12.28 1.06
C THR A 242 -9.43 10.88 1.54
N PHE A 243 -10.32 9.90 1.42
CA PHE A 243 -10.08 8.55 1.94
C PHE A 243 -9.08 7.78 1.07
N ARG A 244 -7.96 7.34 1.67
CA ARG A 244 -6.91 6.58 0.99
C ARG A 244 -7.07 5.07 1.19
N ARG A 245 -6.47 4.26 0.32
CA ARG A 245 -6.54 2.79 0.45
C ARG A 245 -5.83 2.31 1.73
N GLN A 246 -4.74 2.98 2.12
CA GLN A 246 -4.07 2.73 3.38
C GLN A 246 -4.97 3.04 4.59
N ASP A 247 -5.82 4.05 4.49
CA ASP A 247 -6.79 4.35 5.54
C ASP A 247 -7.81 3.23 5.67
N ALA A 248 -8.22 2.62 4.55
CA ALA A 248 -9.10 1.45 4.56
C ALA A 248 -8.45 0.24 5.25
N LEU A 249 -7.17 -0.04 4.95
CA LEU A 249 -6.40 -1.10 5.62
C LEU A 249 -6.36 -0.87 7.14
N LYS A 250 -5.92 0.32 7.57
CA LYS A 250 -5.82 0.68 9.00
C LYS A 250 -7.18 0.69 9.68
N LYS A 251 -8.21 1.21 9.02
CA LYS A 251 -9.58 1.22 9.56
C LYS A 251 -10.10 -0.20 9.75
N ALA A 252 -9.90 -1.10 8.79
CA ALA A 252 -10.34 -2.49 8.88
C ALA A 252 -9.62 -3.25 10.00
N LEU A 253 -8.30 -3.06 10.14
CA LEU A 253 -7.50 -3.79 11.11
C LEU A 253 -7.61 -3.22 12.52
N ILE A 254 -7.53 -1.89 12.68
CA ILE A 254 -7.34 -1.22 13.98
C ILE A 254 -8.29 -0.03 14.21
N GLY A 255 -9.35 0.10 13.42
CA GLY A 255 -10.33 1.20 13.55
C GLY A 255 -9.83 2.56 13.06
N GLY A 256 -8.56 2.67 12.68
CA GLY A 256 -7.94 3.87 12.12
C GLY A 256 -6.69 4.28 12.88
N GLN A 257 -6.03 5.31 12.37
CA GLN A 257 -4.82 5.86 12.97
C GLN A 257 -5.17 7.00 13.93
N CYS A 258 -4.47 7.07 15.06
CA CYS A 258 -4.61 8.16 16.01
C CYS A 258 -3.80 9.38 15.58
N ALA A 259 -4.33 10.58 15.81
CA ALA A 259 -3.60 11.83 15.60
C ALA A 259 -2.41 12.00 16.56
N VAL A 260 -2.45 11.32 17.70
CA VAL A 260 -1.38 11.25 18.70
C VAL A 260 -0.91 9.80 18.86
N ALA A 261 0.28 9.60 19.44
CA ALA A 261 0.77 8.27 19.74
C ALA A 261 -0.24 7.50 20.62
N ARG A 262 -0.48 6.23 20.29
CA ARG A 262 -1.33 5.35 21.09
C ARG A 262 -0.67 5.09 22.45
N ALA A 263 -1.50 4.91 23.48
CA ALA A 263 -1.02 4.49 24.79
C ALA A 263 -0.52 3.03 24.74
N ALA A 264 0.21 2.59 25.77
CA ALA A 264 0.75 1.24 25.86
C ALA A 264 -0.34 0.15 25.86
N ASP A 265 -1.58 0.50 26.23
CA ASP A 265 -2.74 -0.39 26.15
C ASP A 265 -3.38 -0.46 24.76
N GLY A 266 -2.84 0.29 23.80
CA GLY A 266 -3.33 0.38 22.44
C GLY A 266 -4.48 1.37 22.25
N SER A 267 -4.97 2.04 23.31
CA SER A 267 -6.03 3.05 23.21
C SER A 267 -5.53 4.34 22.54
N CYS A 268 -6.47 5.10 21.98
CA CYS A 268 -6.25 6.39 21.35
C CYS A 268 -6.49 7.55 22.35
N PRO A 269 -5.45 8.22 22.87
CA PRO A 269 -5.64 9.30 23.82
C PRO A 269 -6.38 10.50 23.20
N ALA A 270 -7.25 11.12 24.00
CA ALA A 270 -7.87 12.39 23.64
C ALA A 270 -6.83 13.53 23.69
N SER A 271 -6.95 14.50 22.78
CA SER A 271 -6.04 15.64 22.68
C SER A 271 -6.78 16.95 22.39
N GLY A 272 -6.07 18.07 22.59
CA GLY A 272 -6.61 19.41 22.37
C GLY A 272 -7.50 19.94 23.49
N SER A 273 -8.13 21.09 23.25
CA SER A 273 -9.06 21.74 24.18
C SER A 273 -10.36 22.14 23.45
N PRO A 274 -11.53 21.57 23.79
CA PRO A 274 -11.70 20.45 24.71
C PRO A 274 -11.01 19.18 24.21
N ALA A 275 -10.61 18.32 25.14
CA ALA A 275 -9.94 17.06 24.83
C ALA A 275 -10.91 16.12 24.11
N LYS A 276 -10.55 15.71 22.89
CA LYS A 276 -11.34 14.77 22.07
C LYS A 276 -10.43 13.72 21.46
N ILE A 277 -10.93 12.49 21.33
CA ILE A 277 -10.26 11.45 20.54
C ILE A 277 -10.24 11.95 19.10
N THR A 278 -9.06 11.96 18.49
CA THR A 278 -8.86 12.47 17.13
C THR A 278 -8.25 11.37 16.29
N MET A 279 -9.00 10.93 15.28
CA MET A 279 -8.53 9.98 14.27
C MET A 279 -7.93 10.75 13.11
N LYS A 280 -6.92 10.19 12.46
CA LYS A 280 -6.24 10.79 11.31
C LYS A 280 -6.30 9.92 10.07
N GLY A 281 -6.29 10.57 8.92
CA GLY A 281 -5.87 9.98 7.66
C GLY A 281 -4.37 9.69 7.67
N THR A 282 -3.95 8.80 6.79
CA THR A 282 -2.57 8.33 6.66
C THR A 282 -1.66 9.43 6.16
N ASP A 283 -0.51 9.59 6.82
CA ASP A 283 0.61 10.38 6.31
C ASP A 283 1.21 9.70 5.08
N GLY A 284 1.55 10.46 4.03
CA GLY A 284 2.20 9.84 2.89
C GLY A 284 2.58 10.85 1.81
N SER A 285 3.85 10.84 1.42
CA SER A 285 4.38 11.55 0.27
C SER A 285 4.20 10.71 -0.99
N LEU A 286 3.23 11.09 -1.80
CA LEU A 286 3.10 10.56 -3.15
C LEU A 286 4.11 11.29 -4.02
N SER A 287 5.19 10.60 -4.38
CA SER A 287 6.38 11.22 -4.97
C SER A 287 6.21 11.77 -6.40
N ALA A 288 5.03 11.71 -7.02
CA ALA A 288 4.86 12.15 -8.41
C ALA A 288 3.43 12.52 -8.88
N CYS A 289 2.43 12.69 -8.01
CA CYS A 289 1.05 12.40 -8.45
C CYS A 289 -0.02 13.44 -8.11
N CYS A 290 0.32 14.72 -8.02
CA CYS A 290 -0.64 15.79 -7.75
C CYS A 290 -1.88 15.66 -8.64
N ASP A 291 -1.70 15.29 -9.91
CA ASP A 291 -2.78 15.13 -10.90
C ASP A 291 -3.52 13.80 -10.79
N ASN A 292 -2.85 12.72 -10.41
CA ASN A 292 -3.50 11.41 -10.27
C ASN A 292 -4.32 11.28 -8.98
N GLU A 293 -4.05 12.12 -7.98
CA GLU A 293 -4.77 12.15 -6.68
C GLU A 293 -5.52 13.46 -6.43
N SER A 294 -5.89 14.13 -7.52
CA SER A 294 -6.85 15.21 -7.54
C SER A 294 -8.26 14.68 -7.69
N THR A 295 -9.24 15.35 -7.11
CA THR A 295 -10.63 15.04 -7.42
C THR A 295 -11.05 15.53 -8.80
N ASN A 296 -12.14 14.97 -9.32
CA ASN A 296 -12.91 15.63 -10.36
C ASN A 296 -13.50 16.94 -9.84
N ASP A 297 -13.83 17.81 -10.79
CA ASP A 297 -14.48 19.07 -10.51
C ASP A 297 -15.83 18.86 -9.85
N THR A 298 -16.00 19.49 -8.70
CA THR A 298 -17.31 19.68 -8.07
C THR A 298 -17.77 21.11 -8.35
N PRO A 299 -18.75 21.34 -9.24
CA PRO A 299 -19.20 22.68 -9.63
C PRO A 299 -19.39 23.64 -8.46
N ILE A 300 -18.75 24.81 -8.55
CA ILE A 300 -18.83 25.87 -7.56
C ILE A 300 -20.25 26.41 -7.52
N CYS A 301 -20.78 26.52 -6.30
CA CYS A 301 -22.11 27.03 -6.08
C CYS A 301 -22.35 27.39 -4.61
N THR A 302 -22.50 28.69 -4.33
CA THR A 302 -22.75 29.23 -2.97
C THR A 302 -24.22 29.55 -2.71
N ALA A 303 -25.09 29.38 -3.71
CA ALA A 303 -26.54 29.49 -3.60
C ALA A 303 -27.20 28.13 -3.85
N ALA A 304 -28.46 27.95 -3.45
CA ALA A 304 -29.14 26.66 -3.65
C ALA A 304 -29.18 26.29 -5.15
N CYS A 305 -28.40 25.29 -5.52
CA CYS A 305 -28.33 24.72 -6.85
C CYS A 305 -28.47 23.20 -6.78
N GLY A 306 -28.69 22.60 -7.95
CA GLY A 306 -29.03 21.20 -8.07
C GLY A 306 -27.95 20.23 -7.57
N SER A 307 -28.22 18.96 -7.83
CA SER A 307 -27.36 17.81 -7.52
C SER A 307 -25.94 17.94 -8.08
N GLY A 308 -24.98 17.30 -7.41
CA GLY A 308 -23.60 17.17 -7.88
C GLY A 308 -22.79 18.47 -7.81
N THR A 309 -23.11 19.37 -6.89
CA THR A 309 -22.44 20.68 -6.73
C THR A 309 -21.78 20.82 -5.37
N ALA A 310 -20.94 21.84 -5.22
CA ALA A 310 -20.26 22.15 -3.96
C ALA A 310 -21.19 22.78 -2.91
N TYR A 311 -22.45 23.08 -3.28
CA TYR A 311 -23.40 23.77 -2.42
C TYR A 311 -23.59 23.06 -1.09
N ARG A 312 -23.11 23.72 -0.03
CA ARG A 312 -23.11 23.22 1.36
C ARG A 312 -22.55 21.80 1.49
N ARG A 313 -21.59 21.47 0.63
CA ARG A 313 -20.65 20.34 0.74
C ARG A 313 -19.27 20.82 1.15
N VAL A 314 -18.92 21.98 0.62
CA VAL A 314 -17.70 22.74 0.93
C VAL A 314 -18.15 24.12 1.44
N PRO A 315 -17.51 24.67 2.49
CA PRO A 315 -17.83 26.00 2.99
C PRO A 315 -17.86 27.07 1.89
N ASP A 316 -18.87 27.94 1.92
CA ASP A 316 -19.10 28.97 0.89
C ASP A 316 -17.92 29.95 0.79
N ALA A 317 -17.27 30.24 1.93
CA ALA A 317 -16.08 31.08 1.98
C ALA A 317 -14.89 30.46 1.23
N LEU A 318 -14.75 29.13 1.23
CA LEU A 318 -13.70 28.44 0.48
C LEU A 318 -13.99 28.42 -1.01
N GLN A 319 -15.25 28.24 -1.40
CA GLN A 319 -15.64 28.36 -2.81
C GLN A 319 -15.37 29.78 -3.34
N THR A 320 -15.67 30.79 -2.52
CA THR A 320 -15.37 32.20 -2.84
C THR A 320 -13.85 32.41 -2.95
N LEU A 321 -13.08 31.85 -2.02
CA LEU A 321 -11.61 31.92 -2.04
C LEU A 321 -11.04 31.29 -3.32
N VAL A 322 -11.51 30.10 -3.72
CA VAL A 322 -11.12 29.44 -4.97
C VAL A 322 -11.35 30.36 -6.18
N THR A 323 -12.56 30.92 -6.32
CA THR A 323 -12.85 31.83 -7.45
C THR A 323 -12.09 33.16 -7.41
N THR A 324 -11.77 33.66 -6.22
CA THR A 324 -11.02 34.92 -6.04
C THR A 324 -9.57 34.73 -6.44
N GLN A 325 -8.99 33.58 -6.12
CA GLN A 325 -7.55 33.32 -6.23
C GLN A 325 -7.20 32.61 -7.54
N GLN A 326 -8.18 31.93 -8.15
CA GLN A 326 -8.10 31.34 -9.47
C GLN A 326 -9.26 31.86 -10.34
N PRO A 327 -9.14 33.07 -10.90
CA PRO A 327 -10.18 33.63 -11.76
C PRO A 327 -10.51 32.70 -12.93
N GLY A 328 -11.79 32.34 -13.07
CA GLY A 328 -12.24 31.35 -14.06
C GLY A 328 -12.40 29.92 -13.52
N ALA A 329 -12.15 29.70 -12.22
CA ALA A 329 -12.56 28.46 -11.55
C ALA A 329 -14.08 28.26 -11.62
N THR A 330 -14.49 27.09 -12.12
CA THR A 330 -15.89 26.66 -12.25
C THR A 330 -16.22 25.48 -11.34
N GLY A 331 -15.21 24.76 -10.86
CA GLY A 331 -15.34 23.65 -9.92
C GLY A 331 -14.32 23.71 -8.79
N VAL A 332 -14.64 23.07 -7.67
CA VAL A 332 -13.74 22.80 -6.55
C VAL A 332 -13.08 21.44 -6.75
N VAL A 333 -11.77 21.37 -6.50
CA VAL A 333 -10.97 20.16 -6.52
C VAL A 333 -10.29 19.95 -5.17
N LEU A 334 -10.20 18.70 -4.71
CA LEU A 334 -9.34 18.34 -3.58
C LEU A 334 -8.09 17.63 -4.10
N HIS A 335 -6.91 18.10 -3.70
CA HIS A 335 -5.61 17.52 -4.04
C HIS A 335 -5.01 16.84 -2.81
N LEU A 336 -4.81 15.53 -2.85
CA LEU A 336 -4.14 14.79 -1.77
C LEU A 336 -2.62 14.78 -1.97
N MET A 337 -2.01 15.95 -1.81
CA MET A 337 -0.57 16.09 -1.90
C MET A 337 0.11 16.05 -0.54
N ALA A 338 1.24 15.34 -0.46
CA ALA A 338 2.26 15.62 0.53
C ALA A 338 3.62 15.75 -0.17
N THR A 339 4.13 16.98 -0.16
CA THR A 339 5.47 17.33 -0.61
C THR A 339 6.29 17.69 0.63
N THR A 340 7.58 17.96 0.49
CA THR A 340 8.41 18.44 1.60
C THR A 340 8.03 19.85 2.09
N GLY A 341 7.22 20.59 1.34
CA GLY A 341 6.78 21.96 1.66
C GLY A 341 5.38 22.07 2.27
N MET A 342 4.57 21.02 2.20
CA MET A 342 3.20 20.97 2.74
C MET A 342 3.07 19.93 3.85
N THR A 343 2.07 20.05 4.71
CA THR A 343 1.93 19.10 5.81
C THR A 343 1.42 17.75 5.34
N SER A 344 2.18 16.69 5.66
CA SER A 344 1.79 15.32 5.38
C SER A 344 0.49 14.94 6.09
N GLY A 345 -0.33 14.10 5.43
CA GLY A 345 -1.63 13.67 5.97
C GLY A 345 -2.77 14.68 5.78
N GLY A 346 -2.55 15.72 4.97
CA GLY A 346 -3.55 16.71 4.60
C GLY A 346 -4.07 16.60 3.16
N PHE A 347 -4.90 17.58 2.81
CA PHE A 347 -5.33 17.86 1.43
C PHE A 347 -5.38 19.37 1.18
N CYS A 348 -5.26 19.72 -0.09
CA CYS A 348 -5.44 21.07 -0.58
C CYS A 348 -6.75 21.22 -1.32
N VAL A 349 -7.40 22.36 -1.16
CA VAL A 349 -8.49 22.78 -2.03
C VAL A 349 -7.89 23.52 -3.23
N GLY A 350 -8.46 23.34 -4.41
CA GLY A 350 -8.09 23.97 -5.68
C GLY A 350 -9.33 24.27 -6.53
N GLY A 351 -9.11 24.90 -7.68
CA GLY A 351 -10.13 25.26 -8.66
C GLY A 351 -9.87 24.65 -10.04
N ASN A 352 -10.89 24.00 -10.60
CA ASN A 352 -10.86 23.22 -11.85
C ASN A 352 -9.84 22.05 -11.86
N LYS A 353 -10.15 20.99 -12.61
CA LYS A 353 -9.26 19.85 -12.77
C LYS A 353 -8.14 20.24 -13.72
N GLY A 354 -7.02 20.62 -13.13
CA GLY A 354 -5.77 20.91 -13.82
C GLY A 354 -4.58 20.39 -13.02
N PRO A 355 -3.35 20.79 -13.38
CA PRO A 355 -2.19 20.43 -12.61
C PRO A 355 -2.38 20.89 -11.17
N GLY A 356 -2.35 19.96 -10.22
CA GLY A 356 -2.36 20.30 -8.79
C GLY A 356 -1.14 21.15 -8.41
N PRO A 357 -1.05 21.65 -7.17
CA PRO A 357 0.19 22.28 -6.72
C PRO A 357 1.36 21.29 -6.93
N THR A 358 2.56 21.79 -7.18
CA THR A 358 3.74 20.99 -7.49
C THR A 358 4.52 20.61 -6.24
N THR A 359 5.50 19.70 -6.37
CA THR A 359 6.37 19.28 -5.26
C THR A 359 7.18 20.40 -4.62
N SER A 360 7.35 21.53 -5.31
CA SER A 360 8.07 22.72 -4.81
C SER A 360 7.18 23.76 -4.16
N ASP A 361 5.86 23.59 -4.19
CA ASP A 361 4.95 24.59 -3.63
C ASP A 361 4.86 24.46 -2.10
N ALA A 362 4.90 25.61 -1.43
CA ALA A 362 4.79 25.71 0.03
C ALA A 362 3.34 25.81 0.53
N ALA A 363 2.36 25.86 -0.38
CA ALA A 363 0.94 25.98 -0.09
C ALA A 363 0.08 25.51 -1.29
N CYS A 364 -1.25 25.48 -1.14
CA CYS A 364 -2.19 25.04 -2.17
C CYS A 364 -2.30 25.95 -3.41
N ASN A 365 -1.44 26.97 -3.56
CA ASN A 365 -1.54 28.03 -4.58
C ASN A 365 -2.91 28.72 -4.69
N ILE A 366 -3.74 28.60 -3.65
CA ILE A 366 -4.95 29.40 -3.40
C ILE A 366 -4.59 30.71 -2.66
N ALA A 367 -3.37 30.89 -2.17
CA ALA A 367 -2.89 32.17 -1.65
C ALA A 367 -2.12 32.94 -2.75
N PRO A 368 -2.22 34.28 -2.82
CA PRO A 368 -1.65 35.04 -3.92
C PRO A 368 -0.12 35.04 -3.82
N SER A 369 0.52 34.57 -4.90
CA SER A 369 1.94 34.77 -5.24
C SER A 369 3.01 34.20 -4.31
N ALA A 370 4.04 33.66 -4.93
CA ALA A 370 5.29 33.18 -4.33
C ALA A 370 5.78 34.06 -3.17
N GLY A 371 5.88 33.48 -1.97
CA GLY A 371 6.63 34.09 -0.85
C GLY A 371 5.93 34.18 0.50
N VAL A 372 4.64 33.82 0.62
CA VAL A 372 4.01 33.74 1.95
C VAL A 372 4.20 32.34 2.52
N VAL A 373 5.24 32.18 3.33
CA VAL A 373 5.37 31.04 4.25
C VAL A 373 4.47 31.34 5.44
N SER A 374 3.22 30.88 5.42
CA SER A 374 2.36 30.91 6.60
C SER A 374 1.96 29.48 6.98
N SER A 375 2.30 29.14 8.22
CA SER A 375 2.05 27.91 8.96
C SER A 375 0.94 27.01 8.40
N PRO A 376 1.18 25.70 8.29
CA PRO A 376 0.25 24.76 7.64
C PRO A 376 -0.90 24.38 8.57
N THR A 377 -1.83 25.30 8.83
CA THR A 377 -2.97 25.01 9.71
C THR A 377 -4.22 25.86 9.44
N THR A 378 -4.25 26.75 8.43
CA THR A 378 -5.37 27.69 8.28
C THR A 378 -6.21 27.47 7.02
N PRO A 379 -7.56 27.52 7.12
CA PRO A 379 -8.48 27.61 5.99
C PRO A 379 -8.16 28.75 5.02
N ALA A 380 -7.39 29.76 5.47
CA ALA A 380 -7.00 30.93 4.69
C ALA A 380 -6.18 30.60 3.44
N ASN A 381 -5.44 29.48 3.44
CA ASN A 381 -4.63 29.04 2.30
C ASN A 381 -5.23 27.82 1.56
N GLY A 382 -6.41 27.35 1.97
CA GLY A 382 -7.05 26.16 1.40
C GLY A 382 -6.42 24.83 1.81
N GLU A 383 -5.54 24.79 2.82
CA GLU A 383 -4.89 23.57 3.32
C GLU A 383 -5.59 23.05 4.57
N PHE A 384 -5.82 21.73 4.62
CA PHE A 384 -6.50 21.06 5.73
C PHE A 384 -5.79 19.76 6.09
N ILE A 385 -5.68 19.46 7.38
CA ILE A 385 -5.22 18.16 7.85
C ILE A 385 -6.41 17.23 8.01
N ILE A 386 -6.25 15.97 7.57
CA ILE A 386 -7.31 14.96 7.64
C ILE A 386 -7.34 14.40 9.06
N HIS A 387 -7.78 15.22 10.02
CA HIS A 387 -7.99 14.86 11.41
C HIS A 387 -9.46 15.03 11.74
N VAL A 388 -10.10 14.03 12.34
CA VAL A 388 -11.52 14.07 12.69
C VAL A 388 -11.70 13.71 14.16
N SER A 389 -12.44 14.55 14.88
CA SER A 389 -12.84 14.23 16.24
C SER A 389 -13.88 13.12 16.23
N VAL A 390 -13.76 12.15 17.14
CA VAL A 390 -14.73 11.07 17.32
C VAL A 390 -15.16 10.98 18.77
N ALA A 391 -16.41 10.63 19.01
CA ALA A 391 -16.94 10.46 20.37
C ALA A 391 -16.41 9.18 21.03
N THR A 392 -16.21 8.13 20.25
CA THR A 392 -15.65 6.85 20.68
C THR A 392 -14.59 6.40 19.69
N GLU A 393 -13.52 5.79 20.19
CA GLU A 393 -12.49 5.23 19.33
C GLU A 393 -13.10 4.10 18.48
N PRO A 394 -13.02 4.18 17.14
CA PRO A 394 -13.48 3.08 16.29
C PRO A 394 -12.59 1.85 16.49
N THR A 395 -13.16 0.66 16.34
CA THR A 395 -12.43 -0.61 16.42
C THR A 395 -12.37 -1.32 15.07
N GLY A 396 -11.31 -2.09 14.89
CA GLY A 396 -11.11 -3.01 13.77
C GLY A 396 -10.91 -4.46 14.25
N VAL A 397 -10.63 -5.34 13.29
CA VAL A 397 -10.56 -6.80 13.52
C VAL A 397 -9.53 -7.19 14.59
N VAL A 398 -8.39 -6.50 14.66
CA VAL A 398 -7.34 -6.77 15.66
C VAL A 398 -7.81 -6.38 17.05
N GLN A 399 -8.58 -5.31 17.22
CA GLN A 399 -9.15 -4.96 18.54
C GLN A 399 -10.22 -5.97 18.97
N ASP A 400 -11.02 -6.49 18.04
CA ASP A 400 -12.13 -7.43 18.30
C ASP A 400 -11.67 -8.87 18.58
N LEU A 401 -10.59 -9.32 17.90
CA LEU A 401 -10.07 -10.69 17.96
C LEU A 401 -8.70 -10.81 18.64
N GLY A 402 -8.01 -9.70 18.89
CA GLY A 402 -6.63 -9.66 19.40
C GLY A 402 -6.39 -10.44 20.69
N ASP A 403 -7.35 -10.40 21.63
CA ASP A 403 -7.22 -11.12 22.90
C ASP A 403 -7.50 -12.63 22.78
N LYS A 404 -7.92 -13.07 21.59
CA LYS A 404 -8.39 -14.44 21.30
C LYS A 404 -7.52 -15.13 20.26
N ALA A 405 -6.40 -14.52 19.88
CA ALA A 405 -5.43 -15.11 18.96
C ALA A 405 -4.04 -14.54 19.21
N ARG A 406 -3.01 -15.25 18.73
CA ARG A 406 -1.65 -14.69 18.68
C ARG A 406 -1.41 -14.12 17.30
N PHE A 407 -1.01 -12.86 17.26
CA PHE A 407 -0.69 -12.18 16.03
C PHE A 407 0.81 -11.92 15.95
N GLY A 408 1.34 -12.06 14.74
CA GLY A 408 2.63 -11.53 14.34
C GLY A 408 2.47 -10.60 13.14
N LEU A 409 3.36 -9.62 13.02
CA LEU A 409 3.40 -8.65 11.93
C LEU A 409 4.79 -8.60 11.30
N ILE A 410 4.83 -8.72 9.98
CA ILE A 410 6.02 -8.56 9.16
C ILE A 410 5.73 -7.54 8.06
N GLU A 411 6.65 -6.60 7.84
CA GLU A 411 6.52 -5.58 6.80
C GLU A 411 7.84 -5.44 6.02
N PHE A 412 7.78 -5.18 4.70
CA PHE A 412 8.98 -5.00 3.87
C PHE A 412 9.71 -3.70 4.19
N ARG A 413 11.00 -3.72 4.55
CA ARG A 413 11.68 -2.53 5.13
C ARG A 413 12.02 -1.38 4.18
N VAL A 414 12.82 -1.62 3.15
CA VAL A 414 13.26 -0.56 2.21
C VAL A 414 13.99 -1.22 1.05
N PHE A 415 13.69 -0.75 -0.16
CA PHE A 415 14.31 -1.23 -1.38
C PHE A 415 15.77 -0.80 -1.46
N GLY A 416 16.63 -1.64 -2.05
CA GLY A 416 18.03 -1.31 -2.33
C GLY A 416 19.00 -1.37 -1.13
N ALA A 417 18.51 -1.49 0.10
CA ALA A 417 19.37 -1.65 1.28
C ALA A 417 19.59 -3.12 1.70
N GLY A 418 19.10 -4.08 0.90
CA GLY A 418 19.35 -5.52 1.10
C GLY A 418 18.85 -6.07 2.43
N ASN A 419 17.70 -5.58 2.93
CA ASN A 419 17.18 -5.87 4.27
C ASN A 419 15.96 -6.81 4.32
N GLY A 420 15.33 -7.13 3.18
CA GLY A 420 14.11 -7.95 3.12
C GLY A 420 12.98 -7.48 4.05
N GLY A 421 12.17 -8.44 4.51
CA GLY A 421 11.12 -8.19 5.51
C GLY A 421 11.66 -7.92 6.92
N LYS A 422 10.97 -7.08 7.69
CA LYS A 422 11.23 -6.79 9.11
C LYS A 422 10.08 -7.32 9.96
N VAL A 423 10.38 -8.10 10.99
CA VAL A 423 9.39 -8.51 11.99
C VAL A 423 9.10 -7.31 12.89
N LEU A 424 7.93 -6.68 12.72
CA LEU A 424 7.53 -5.54 13.54
C LEU A 424 6.95 -5.97 14.88
N VAL A 425 6.20 -7.08 14.89
CA VAL A 425 5.66 -7.68 16.11
C VAL A 425 5.90 -9.19 16.04
N PRO A 426 6.79 -9.74 16.88
CA PRO A 426 6.94 -11.18 16.99
C PRO A 426 5.63 -11.83 17.46
N ILE A 427 5.39 -13.06 17.05
CA ILE A 427 4.13 -13.78 17.30
C ILE A 427 3.83 -13.89 18.80
N GLY A 428 2.74 -13.25 19.23
CA GLY A 428 2.33 -13.24 20.64
C GLY A 428 3.14 -12.31 21.55
N SER A 429 4.10 -11.56 21.01
CA SER A 429 4.90 -10.60 21.77
C SER A 429 4.07 -9.40 22.18
N THR A 430 4.29 -8.89 23.39
CA THR A 430 3.77 -7.58 23.84
C THR A 430 4.69 -6.43 23.44
N GLN A 431 5.77 -6.70 22.71
CA GLN A 431 6.68 -5.70 22.20
C GLN A 431 6.57 -5.58 20.69
N GLY A 432 6.67 -4.35 20.20
CA GLY A 432 6.69 -4.04 18.78
C GLY A 432 7.72 -2.98 18.45
N THR A 433 8.20 -2.99 17.22
CA THR A 433 9.11 -2.00 16.68
C THR A 433 8.41 -1.31 15.51
N PRO A 434 8.29 0.03 15.49
CA PRO A 434 7.75 0.74 14.34
C PRO A 434 8.54 0.45 13.08
N TYR A 435 7.88 0.59 11.93
CA TYR A 435 8.47 0.33 10.61
C TYR A 435 9.80 1.09 10.39
N ASP A 436 9.79 2.40 10.64
CA ASP A 436 10.87 3.37 10.38
C ASP A 436 11.87 3.52 11.53
N SER A 437 11.72 2.75 12.61
CA SER A 437 12.49 2.92 13.84
C SER A 437 13.23 1.66 14.27
N THR A 438 14.32 1.83 15.03
CA THR A 438 14.98 0.76 15.80
C THR A 438 14.46 0.65 17.22
N THR A 439 13.64 1.61 17.66
CA THR A 439 13.19 1.70 19.05
C THR A 439 12.09 0.68 19.33
N LEU A 440 12.38 -0.21 20.28
CA LEU A 440 11.43 -1.18 20.78
C LEU A 440 10.44 -0.51 21.75
N THR A 441 9.14 -0.72 21.52
CA THR A 441 8.08 -0.25 22.41
C THR A 441 7.45 -1.45 23.11
N THR A 442 7.26 -1.35 24.42
CA THR A 442 6.57 -2.38 25.23
C THR A 442 5.13 -1.97 25.48
N TYR A 443 4.22 -2.83 25.09
CA TYR A 443 2.78 -2.67 25.24
C TYR A 443 2.25 -3.62 26.32
N THR A 444 1.00 -3.42 26.74
CA THR A 444 0.38 -4.25 27.78
C THR A 444 -0.02 -5.65 27.29
N SER A 445 -0.12 -5.86 25.96
CA SER A 445 -0.61 -7.10 25.36
C SER A 445 -0.11 -7.25 23.91
N ASN A 446 -0.22 -8.46 23.34
CA ASN A 446 0.06 -8.68 21.92
C ASN A 446 -0.88 -7.88 21.02
N LYS A 447 -2.16 -7.78 21.39
CA LYS A 447 -3.14 -6.93 20.71
C LYS A 447 -2.66 -5.48 20.64
N SER A 448 -2.23 -4.88 21.75
CA SER A 448 -1.79 -3.49 21.76
C SER A 448 -0.48 -3.28 21.00
N ALA A 449 0.43 -4.26 21.00
CA ALA A 449 1.62 -4.24 20.15
C ALA A 449 1.28 -4.26 18.65
N MET A 450 0.33 -5.11 18.24
CA MET A 450 -0.17 -5.14 16.86
C MET A 450 -0.82 -3.82 16.45
N ILE A 451 -1.68 -3.26 17.32
CA ILE A 451 -2.34 -1.98 17.06
C ILE A 451 -1.29 -0.87 16.88
N GLY A 452 -0.30 -0.80 17.78
CA GLY A 452 0.77 0.19 17.71
C GLY A 452 1.62 0.08 16.44
N ALA A 453 1.96 -1.15 16.02
CA ALA A 453 2.76 -1.36 14.83
C ALA A 453 1.98 -1.05 13.54
N ILE A 454 0.74 -1.55 13.39
CA ILE A 454 -0.11 -1.30 12.20
C ILE A 454 -0.42 0.19 12.05
N ALA A 455 -0.58 0.93 13.15
CA ALA A 455 -0.87 2.36 13.11
C ALA A 455 0.24 3.16 12.41
N LEU A 456 1.48 2.68 12.46
CA LEU A 456 2.67 3.34 11.92
C LEU A 456 3.10 2.80 10.54
N THR A 457 2.52 1.69 10.08
CA THR A 457 2.69 1.19 8.71
C THR A 457 2.30 2.27 7.71
N SER A 458 3.14 2.49 6.71
CA SER A 458 2.93 3.46 5.65
C SER A 458 3.12 2.82 4.29
N ALA A 459 2.38 3.28 3.28
CA ALA A 459 2.53 2.81 1.91
C ALA A 459 3.95 3.13 1.41
N ALA A 460 4.63 2.14 0.83
CA ALA A 460 6.02 2.27 0.38
C ALA A 460 6.20 1.78 -1.05
N THR A 461 7.03 2.48 -1.83
CA THR A 461 7.41 2.01 -3.17
C THR A 461 8.38 0.83 -3.07
N SER A 462 8.26 -0.10 -4.02
CA SER A 462 9.18 -1.24 -4.17
C SER A 462 9.23 -2.15 -2.94
N THR A 463 8.13 -2.88 -2.67
CA THR A 463 7.95 -3.71 -1.46
C THR A 463 7.93 -5.22 -1.76
N PRO A 464 8.94 -5.77 -2.46
CA PRO A 464 8.82 -7.04 -3.15
C PRO A 464 8.38 -8.19 -2.23
N LEU A 465 7.30 -8.85 -2.67
CA LEU A 465 6.63 -9.93 -1.94
C LEU A 465 7.59 -11.08 -1.60
N SER A 466 8.47 -11.44 -2.54
CA SER A 466 9.31 -12.63 -2.43
C SER A 466 10.30 -12.56 -1.26
N GLU A 467 10.89 -11.38 -1.01
CA GLU A 467 11.87 -11.15 0.04
C GLU A 467 11.22 -11.06 1.41
N THR A 468 10.06 -10.40 1.50
CA THR A 468 9.27 -10.37 2.74
C THR A 468 8.79 -11.75 3.11
N LEU A 469 8.28 -12.50 2.11
CA LEU A 469 7.82 -13.87 2.30
C LEU A 469 8.96 -14.78 2.74
N TYR A 470 10.12 -14.69 2.09
CA TYR A 470 11.30 -15.47 2.44
C TYR A 470 11.80 -15.16 3.85
N THR A 471 11.91 -13.89 4.26
CA THR A 471 12.28 -13.54 5.64
C THR A 471 11.28 -14.08 6.65
N GLY A 472 9.98 -13.94 6.38
CA GLY A 472 8.92 -14.40 7.27
C GLY A 472 8.90 -15.91 7.46
N LEU A 473 9.08 -16.68 6.38
CA LEU A 473 9.20 -18.13 6.45
C LEU A 473 10.40 -18.56 7.28
N LYS A 474 11.55 -17.88 7.15
CA LYS A 474 12.72 -18.16 7.99
C LYS A 474 12.50 -17.81 9.46
N TYR A 475 11.77 -16.73 9.77
CA TYR A 475 11.36 -16.41 11.14
C TYR A 475 10.51 -17.52 11.75
N ILE A 476 9.50 -17.96 11.02
CA ILE A 476 8.60 -19.04 11.45
C ILE A 476 9.39 -20.34 11.65
N ALA A 477 10.29 -20.67 10.73
CA ALA A 477 11.13 -21.86 10.82
C ALA A 477 12.30 -21.73 11.83
N GLN A 478 12.43 -20.59 12.51
CA GLN A 478 13.53 -20.29 13.45
C GLN A 478 14.92 -20.44 12.80
N LEU A 479 15.06 -20.01 11.54
CA LEU A 479 16.30 -20.01 10.77
C LEU A 479 17.00 -18.64 10.83
N PRO A 480 18.26 -18.51 10.37
CA PRO A 480 18.95 -17.23 10.35
C PRO A 480 18.36 -16.28 9.31
N GLN A 481 18.37 -14.98 9.59
CA GLN A 481 17.92 -14.00 8.60
C GLN A 481 18.83 -14.01 7.36
N PRO A 482 18.27 -13.95 6.14
CA PRO A 482 19.06 -14.09 4.93
C PRO A 482 19.73 -12.78 4.48
N PHE A 483 19.36 -11.66 5.11
CA PHE A 483 19.72 -10.29 4.77
C PHE A 483 20.62 -9.67 5.86
N GLY A 484 21.37 -8.60 5.55
CA GLY A 484 22.57 -8.15 6.30
C GLY A 484 22.46 -8.00 7.83
N ILE A 485 23.61 -8.11 8.50
CA ILE A 485 23.77 -8.35 9.95
C ILE A 485 23.53 -7.16 10.91
N ALA A 486 23.27 -5.94 10.42
CA ALA A 486 23.60 -4.76 11.21
C ALA A 486 22.47 -4.15 12.06
N SER A 487 21.20 -4.56 11.96
CA SER A 487 20.17 -3.72 12.61
C SER A 487 18.87 -4.36 13.10
N TYR A 488 18.43 -5.53 12.62
CA TYR A 488 17.13 -6.07 13.04
C TYR A 488 17.15 -7.60 12.96
N LEU A 489 17.28 -8.27 14.09
CA LEU A 489 17.35 -9.73 14.19
C LEU A 489 16.08 -10.17 14.91
N TYR A 490 15.27 -11.06 14.32
CA TYR A 490 14.15 -11.61 15.08
C TYR A 490 14.67 -12.60 16.15
N PRO A 491 14.09 -12.60 17.36
CA PRO A 491 14.65 -13.32 18.48
C PRO A 491 14.41 -14.83 18.32
N CYS A 492 15.48 -15.63 18.34
CA CYS A 492 15.35 -17.08 18.32
C CYS A 492 14.99 -17.65 19.69
N ALA A 493 14.19 -18.71 19.67
CA ALA A 493 13.81 -19.45 20.87
C ALA A 493 14.83 -20.53 21.26
N PHE A 494 15.64 -21.03 20.33
CA PHE A 494 16.52 -22.19 20.50
C PHE A 494 18.00 -21.80 20.51
N SER A 495 18.84 -22.60 21.17
CA SER A 495 20.29 -22.38 21.32
C SER A 495 21.07 -22.40 20.00
N GLY A 496 20.43 -22.79 18.89
CA GLY A 496 20.88 -22.54 17.52
C GLY A 496 19.69 -22.29 16.59
N CYS A 497 19.69 -21.16 15.88
CA CYS A 497 18.66 -20.83 14.89
C CYS A 497 18.90 -21.60 13.58
N GLY A 498 18.74 -22.93 13.54
CA GLY A 498 18.96 -23.75 12.33
C GLY A 498 20.30 -23.56 11.60
N PRO A 499 20.51 -24.21 10.44
CA PRO A 499 21.72 -24.01 9.63
C PRO A 499 21.67 -22.65 8.89
N ALA A 500 22.84 -22.01 8.76
CA ALA A 500 23.01 -20.82 7.92
C ALA A 500 22.86 -21.18 6.44
N PHE A 501 22.21 -20.32 5.66
CA PHE A 501 22.02 -20.53 4.23
C PHE A 501 23.29 -20.16 3.42
N GLN A 502 24.15 -19.29 3.97
CA GLN A 502 25.46 -18.91 3.41
C GLN A 502 26.48 -18.60 4.54
N ALA A 503 27.77 -18.76 4.24
CA ALA A 503 28.84 -18.29 5.12
C ALA A 503 28.77 -16.76 5.25
N SER A 504 28.75 -16.22 6.47
CA SER A 504 28.50 -14.80 6.86
C SER A 504 27.06 -14.49 7.33
N GLN A 505 26.12 -15.44 7.28
CA GLN A 505 24.81 -15.25 7.93
C GLN A 505 24.89 -15.61 9.41
N THR A 506 24.63 -14.63 10.28
CA THR A 506 24.51 -14.86 11.72
C THR A 506 23.12 -15.42 12.01
N ALA A 507 23.04 -16.47 12.83
CA ALA A 507 21.84 -16.82 13.56
C ALA A 507 21.21 -15.54 14.12
N GLY A 508 19.87 -15.38 14.02
CA GLY A 508 19.16 -14.26 14.63
C GLY A 508 19.70 -14.01 16.04
N GLY A 509 20.50 -12.96 16.20
CA GLY A 509 21.37 -12.73 17.35
C GLY A 509 20.91 -11.47 18.04
N LEU A 510 20.84 -11.50 19.36
CA LEU A 510 20.36 -10.37 20.14
C LEU A 510 21.39 -9.24 20.06
N GLY A 511 21.03 -8.12 19.44
CA GLY A 511 21.70 -6.85 19.72
C GLY A 511 21.54 -6.51 21.21
N THR A 512 22.34 -5.58 21.73
CA THR A 512 22.37 -5.22 23.16
C THR A 512 21.08 -4.58 23.70
N THR A 513 20.11 -4.28 22.82
CA THR A 513 18.92 -3.48 23.13
C THR A 513 17.61 -4.27 23.00
N GLU A 514 17.64 -5.56 22.63
CA GLU A 514 16.44 -6.35 22.31
C GLU A 514 16.26 -7.57 23.24
N SER A 515 15.03 -7.76 23.74
CA SER A 515 14.45 -8.98 24.33
C SER A 515 14.83 -9.43 25.76
N ASN A 516 15.01 -8.50 26.71
CA ASN A 516 14.94 -8.87 28.14
C ASN A 516 13.50 -9.00 28.67
N LEU A 517 12.48 -8.81 27.84
CA LEU A 517 11.07 -9.01 28.21
C LEU A 517 10.57 -10.32 27.61
N LEU A 518 11.17 -11.40 28.10
CA LEU A 518 10.44 -12.65 28.31
C LEU A 518 9.18 -12.28 29.11
N ALA A 519 8.02 -12.82 28.76
CA ALA A 519 6.90 -12.76 29.68
C ALA A 519 7.41 -13.34 31.02
N ALA A 520 7.50 -12.49 32.05
CA ALA A 520 7.94 -12.94 33.36
C ALA A 520 6.99 -14.05 33.81
N GLY A 521 7.45 -15.31 33.82
CA GLY A 521 6.63 -16.47 34.20
C GLY A 521 6.64 -17.65 33.23
N ASP A 522 7.16 -17.51 32.00
CA ASP A 522 7.19 -18.64 31.06
C ASP A 522 8.25 -19.69 31.45
N THR A 523 7.78 -20.88 31.81
CA THR A 523 8.63 -22.03 32.12
C THR A 523 8.81 -22.86 30.86
N CYS A 524 10.00 -22.78 30.27
CA CYS A 524 10.28 -23.52 29.05
C CYS A 524 10.43 -25.03 29.33
N PRO A 525 9.92 -25.90 28.45
CA PRO A 525 10.14 -27.33 28.57
C PRO A 525 11.63 -27.65 28.55
N THR A 526 12.07 -28.47 29.50
CA THR A 526 13.47 -28.92 29.58
C THR A 526 13.78 -29.94 28.47
N GLY A 527 15.03 -29.99 28.02
CA GLY A 527 15.49 -30.98 27.03
C GLY A 527 15.13 -30.68 25.57
N LEU A 528 14.38 -29.61 25.28
CA LEU A 528 13.99 -29.23 23.91
C LEU A 528 14.91 -28.20 23.24
N GLY A 529 16.06 -27.88 23.86
CA GLY A 529 17.05 -26.98 23.28
C GLY A 529 16.68 -25.49 23.27
N TYR A 530 15.65 -25.09 24.03
CA TYR A 530 15.34 -23.68 24.24
C TYR A 530 16.53 -22.95 24.87
N VAL A 531 16.77 -21.71 24.43
CA VAL A 531 17.54 -20.76 25.24
C VAL A 531 16.77 -20.54 26.55
N SER A 532 17.50 -20.38 27.66
CA SER A 532 16.87 -20.22 28.98
C SER A 532 15.81 -19.10 28.96
N GLY A 533 14.57 -19.44 29.28
CA GLY A 533 13.43 -18.52 29.31
C GLY A 533 12.89 -18.09 27.93
N ALA A 534 13.42 -18.60 26.82
CA ALA A 534 13.16 -18.09 25.47
C ALA A 534 11.98 -18.72 24.73
N CYS A 535 11.23 -19.64 25.35
CA CYS A 535 10.13 -20.36 24.73
C CYS A 535 8.97 -19.46 24.29
N ALA A 536 8.77 -18.31 24.93
CA ALA A 536 7.81 -17.28 24.48
C ALA A 536 8.08 -16.78 23.04
N ARG A 537 9.33 -16.92 22.57
CA ARG A 537 9.77 -16.49 21.24
C ARG A 537 9.45 -17.51 20.16
N ASP A 538 9.14 -18.75 20.54
CA ASP A 538 8.81 -19.79 19.56
C ASP A 538 7.44 -19.45 18.93
N PRO A 539 7.39 -19.29 17.60
CA PRO A 539 6.16 -19.09 16.84
C PRO A 539 5.06 -20.14 17.13
N TYR A 540 5.46 -21.32 17.59
CA TYR A 540 4.60 -22.47 17.83
C TYR A 540 4.35 -22.79 19.31
N PHE A 541 5.14 -22.26 20.25
CA PHE A 541 5.00 -22.60 21.67
C PHE A 541 3.92 -21.74 22.35
N PHE A 542 2.87 -22.36 22.86
CA PHE A 542 1.76 -21.67 23.52
C PHE A 542 1.82 -21.65 25.06
N GLY A 543 2.84 -22.25 25.69
CA GLY A 543 2.93 -22.35 27.16
C GLY A 543 1.81 -23.21 27.74
N THR A 544 0.64 -22.60 27.89
CA THR A 544 -0.62 -23.19 28.33
C THR A 544 -1.77 -22.63 27.49
N ASN A 545 -2.71 -23.49 27.06
CA ASN A 545 -3.89 -23.02 26.32
C ASN A 545 -4.69 -22.02 27.16
N PRO A 546 -4.98 -20.81 26.66
CA PRO A 546 -5.75 -19.83 27.40
C PRO A 546 -7.18 -20.30 27.69
N ALA A 547 -7.76 -19.85 28.82
CA ALA A 547 -9.10 -20.26 29.26
C ALA A 547 -10.22 -19.95 28.24
N TRP A 548 -10.02 -18.94 27.38
CA TRP A 548 -10.96 -18.52 26.33
C TRP A 548 -11.03 -19.45 25.11
N VAL A 549 -10.19 -20.49 25.06
CA VAL A 549 -10.18 -21.49 23.97
C VAL A 549 -11.37 -22.46 24.06
N SER A 550 -12.21 -22.36 25.11
CA SER A 550 -13.42 -23.18 25.28
C SER A 550 -14.67 -22.53 24.65
N SER A 551 -15.30 -23.26 23.72
CA SER A 551 -16.58 -22.99 23.03
C SER A 551 -17.72 -22.63 24.01
N PRO A 552 -18.62 -21.64 23.75
CA PRO A 552 -19.42 -21.53 22.51
C PRO A 552 -19.58 -20.13 21.89
N ASN A 553 -18.67 -19.17 22.12
CA ASN A 553 -18.83 -17.83 21.54
C ASN A 553 -18.34 -17.78 20.07
N PRO A 554 -19.16 -17.37 19.09
CA PRO A 554 -18.78 -17.33 17.67
C PRO A 554 -17.66 -16.32 17.35
N LYS A 555 -17.38 -15.36 18.25
CA LYS A 555 -16.23 -14.46 18.13
C LYS A 555 -14.93 -15.04 18.72
N GLN A 556 -14.94 -16.23 19.33
CA GLN A 556 -13.74 -16.90 19.83
C GLN A 556 -13.14 -17.76 18.73
N VAL A 557 -11.82 -17.66 18.55
CA VAL A 557 -11.10 -18.52 17.61
C VAL A 557 -11.12 -19.94 18.18
N PRO A 558 -11.74 -20.91 17.49
CA PRO A 558 -11.71 -22.29 17.94
C PRO A 558 -10.27 -22.79 17.82
N CYS A 559 -9.67 -23.17 18.95
CA CYS A 559 -8.26 -23.54 19.11
C CYS A 559 -7.27 -22.35 19.11
N CYS A 560 -6.08 -22.58 19.66
CA CYS A 560 -4.95 -21.64 19.69
C CYS A 560 -4.35 -21.40 18.29
N LYS A 561 -5.04 -20.63 17.44
CA LYS A 561 -4.50 -20.28 16.11
C LYS A 561 -3.55 -19.09 16.21
N THR A 562 -2.44 -19.20 15.49
CA THR A 562 -1.54 -18.09 15.22
C THR A 562 -1.90 -17.49 13.87
N PHE A 563 -2.08 -16.18 13.85
CA PHE A 563 -2.26 -15.38 12.64
C PHE A 563 -0.99 -14.59 12.37
N ILE A 564 -0.53 -14.63 11.14
CA ILE A 564 0.67 -13.92 10.74
C ILE A 564 0.29 -13.00 9.59
N MET A 565 0.52 -11.71 9.76
CA MET A 565 0.20 -10.70 8.77
C MET A 565 1.46 -10.21 8.09
N PHE A 566 1.50 -10.31 6.76
CA PHE A 566 2.57 -9.76 5.93
C PHE A 566 2.01 -8.53 5.22
N LEU A 567 2.62 -7.38 5.47
CA LEU A 567 2.35 -6.13 4.77
C LEU A 567 3.47 -5.90 3.74
N THR A 568 3.16 -6.08 2.48
CA THR A 568 4.16 -6.13 1.38
C THR A 568 3.48 -5.79 0.06
N ASP A 569 4.17 -5.87 -1.07
CA ASP A 569 3.55 -5.65 -2.38
C ASP A 569 2.40 -6.64 -2.66
N GLY A 570 1.34 -6.13 -3.30
CA GLY A 570 0.25 -6.93 -3.84
C GLY A 570 0.57 -7.54 -5.22
N GLU A 571 1.66 -7.12 -5.87
CA GLU A 571 2.13 -7.67 -7.14
C GLU A 571 3.19 -8.78 -6.90
N PRO A 572 2.92 -10.05 -7.31
CA PRO A 572 3.85 -11.17 -7.19
C PRO A 572 4.98 -11.19 -8.22
#